data_AF-A0A1T4R1G4-F1
#
_entry.id   AF-A0A1T4R1G4-F1
#
_cell.length_a   1.000
_cell.length_b   1.000
_cell.length_c   1.000
_cell.angle_alpha   90.00
_cell.angle_beta   90.00
_cell.angle_gamma   90.00
#
_symmetry.space_group_name_H-M   'P 1'
#
loop_
_entity.id
_entity.type
_entity.pdbx_description
1 polymer ?
#
loop_
_entity_poly.entity_id
_entity_poly.type
_entity_poly.pdbx_seq_one_letter_code
_entity_poly.pdbx_strand_id
1 'polypeptide(L)' 'METQLWKTAADVKINIKKISIPDCFAIALAKRINAPVVTADHKEFIPVKEKKICEVIFFFGILVCT' A
#
# COMPACT_ATOMS: atom_id res chain seq x y z
N MET A 1 -4.68 2.73 21.26
CA MET A 1 -4.66 2.22 19.87
C MET A 1 -4.91 3.40 18.94
N GLU A 2 -4.10 3.60 17.91
CA GLU A 2 -4.19 4.81 17.04
C GLU A 2 -5.38 4.70 16.07
N THR A 3 -6.54 5.21 16.49
CA THR A 3 -7.82 4.97 15.82
C THR A 3 -7.87 5.42 14.37
N GLN A 4 -7.13 6.45 13.96
CA GLN A 4 -7.18 6.95 12.58
C GLN A 4 -6.47 5.99 11.63
N LEU A 5 -5.28 5.51 11.96
CA LEU A 5 -4.57 4.51 11.14
C LEU A 5 -5.43 3.26 10.92
N TRP A 6 -6.10 2.77 11.96
CA TRP A 6 -7.00 1.60 11.84
C TRP A 6 -8.19 1.86 10.93
N LYS A 7 -8.82 3.04 11.04
CA LYS A 7 -9.93 3.43 10.16
C LYS A 7 -9.48 3.55 8.70
N THR A 8 -8.33 4.17 8.46
CA THR A 8 -7.77 4.31 7.11
C THR A 8 -7.41 2.95 6.51
N ALA A 9 -6.79 2.06 7.28
CA ALA A 9 -6.47 0.70 6.81
C ALA A 9 -7.74 -0.09 6.47
N ALA A 10 -8.79 0.02 7.30
CA ALA A 10 -10.08 -0.63 7.02
C ALA A 10 -10.73 -0.10 5.74
N ASP A 11 -10.70 1.22 5.52
CA ASP A 11 -11.21 1.84 4.30
C ASP A 11 -10.45 1.35 3.05
N VAL A 12 -9.12 1.27 3.12
CA VAL A 12 -8.31 0.71 2.02
C VAL A 12 -8.72 -0.73 1.71
N LYS A 13 -8.89 -1.57 2.75
CA LYS A 13 -9.29 -2.97 2.59
C LYS A 13 -10.64 -3.11 1.89
N ILE A 14 -11.62 -2.28 2.24
CA ILE A 14 -12.97 -2.29 1.65
C ILE A 14 -12.90 -1.86 0.17
N ASN A 15 -12.12 -0.83 -0.14
CA ASN A 15 -12.04 -0.26 -1.49
C ASN A 15 -11.24 -1.13 -2.48
N ILE A 16 -10.23 -1.88 -2.01
CA ILE A 16 -9.40 -2.75 -2.86
C ILE A 16 -9.88 -4.22 -2.86
N LYS A 17 -10.42 -4.70 -1.73
CA LYS A 17 -10.88 -6.08 -1.46
C LYS A 17 -9.76 -7.13 -1.46
N LYS A 18 -9.02 -7.26 -2.56
CA LYS A 18 -7.95 -8.26 -2.78
C LYS A 18 -6.56 -7.73 -2.40
N ILE A 19 -6.42 -7.24 -1.18
CA ILE A 19 -5.13 -6.79 -0.61
C ILE A 19 -5.01 -7.28 0.82
N SER A 20 -3.81 -7.66 1.26
CA SER A 20 -3.59 -8.13 2.63
C SER A 20 -3.85 -7.03 3.66
N ILE A 21 -4.19 -7.41 4.92
CA ILE A 21 -4.36 -6.42 6.00
C ILE A 21 -3.06 -5.67 6.30
N PRO A 22 -1.88 -6.32 6.41
CA PRO A 22 -0.60 -5.62 6.55
C PRO A 22 -0.36 -4.56 5.47
N ASP A 23 -0.66 -4.86 4.21
CA ASP A 23 -0.50 -3.90 3.11
C ASP A 23 -1.47 -2.72 3.20
N CYS A 24 -2.67 -2.94 3.75
CA CYS A 24 -3.59 -1.84 4.07
C CYS A 24 -2.97 -0.88 5.10
N PHE A 25 -2.23 -1.39 6.09
CA PHE A 25 -1.52 -0.55 7.05
C PHE A 25 -0.33 0.17 6.43
N ALA A 26 0.41 -0.48 5.51
CA ALA A 26 1.48 0.18 4.76
C ALA A 26 0.94 1.36 3.94
N ILE A 27 -0.17 1.17 3.23
CA ILE A 27 -0.86 2.23 2.47
C ILE A 27 -1.38 3.33 3.40
N ALA A 28 -2.02 2.96 4.52
CA ALA A 28 -2.55 3.94 5.47
C ALA A 28 -1.43 4.81 6.07
N LEU A 29 -0.29 4.20 6.40
CA LEU A 29 0.90 4.92 6.85
C LEU A 29 1.44 5.85 5.76
N ALA A 30 1.61 5.33 4.54
CA ALA A 30 2.11 6.09 3.40
C ALA A 30 1.27 7.34 3.12
N LYS A 31 -0.07 7.20 3.16
CA LYS A 31 -1.00 8.35 3.06
C LYS A 31 -0.81 9.36 4.19
N ARG A 32 -0.63 8.90 5.43
CA ARG A 32 -0.46 9.78 6.60
C ARG A 32 0.82 10.62 6.53
N ILE A 33 1.89 10.04 6.00
CA ILE A 33 3.20 10.72 5.89
C ILE A 33 3.43 11.35 4.51
N ASN A 34 2.44 11.29 3.61
CA ASN A 34 2.53 11.76 2.23
C ASN A 34 3.75 11.21 1.47
N ALA A 35 3.96 9.90 1.54
CA ALA A 35 5.07 9.21 0.89
C ALA A 35 4.56 8.08 -0.04
N PRO A 36 5.37 7.66 -1.04
CA PRO A 36 5.03 6.51 -1.88
C PRO A 36 5.21 5.19 -1.14
N VAL A 37 4.45 4.17 -1.55
CA VAL A 37 4.74 2.77 -1.21
C VAL A 37 5.68 2.19 -2.27
N VAL A 38 6.84 1.70 -1.82
CA VAL A 38 7.81 1.00 -2.67
C VAL A 38 7.63 -0.49 -2.47
N THR A 39 7.28 -1.24 -3.53
CA THR A 39 7.00 -2.68 -3.42
C THR A 39 7.36 -3.44 -4.70
N ALA A 40 7.64 -4.74 -4.56
CA ALA A 40 7.75 -5.67 -5.68
C ALA A 40 6.43 -6.41 -5.96
N ASP A 41 5.42 -6.28 -5.09
CA ASP A 41 4.12 -6.92 -5.29
C ASP A 41 3.25 -6.15 -6.28
N HIS A 42 3.42 -6.47 -7.55
CA HIS A 42 2.61 -5.91 -8.62
C HIS A 42 1.14 -6.29 -8.52
N LYS A 43 0.82 -7.53 -8.10
CA LYS A 43 -0.54 -8.07 -8.20
C LYS A 43 -1.49 -7.38 -7.23
N GLU A 44 -1.05 -7.16 -5.99
CA GLU A 44 -1.88 -6.50 -4.98
C GLU A 44 -1.90 -4.97 -5.13
N PHE A 45 -0.80 -4.36 -5.61
CA PHE A 45 -0.67 -2.90 -5.66
C PHE A 45 -0.97 -2.23 -7.00
N ILE A 46 -1.13 -2.98 -8.11
CA ILE A 46 -1.63 -2.40 -9.37
C ILE A 46 -2.99 -1.72 -9.17
N PRO A 47 -4.01 -2.37 -8.55
CA PRO A 47 -5.29 -1.71 -8.29
C PRO A 47 -5.18 -0.48 -7.37
N VAL A 48 -4.21 -0.46 -6.46
CA VAL A 48 -3.94 0.68 -5.56
C VAL A 48 -3.43 1.88 -6.37
N LYS A 49 -2.49 1.63 -7.27
CA LYS A 49 -1.93 2.63 -8.19
C LYS A 49 -2.98 3.17 -9.16
N GLU A 50 -3.74 2.30 -9.81
CA GLU A 50 -4.78 2.68 -10.79
C GLU A 50 -5.89 3.53 -10.16
N LYS A 51 -6.31 3.19 -8.93
CA LYS A 51 -7.31 3.96 -8.17
C LYS A 51 -6.73 5.23 -7.51
N LYS A 52 -5.43 5.50 -7.68
CA LYS A 52 -4.73 6.65 -7.09
C LYS A 52 -4.94 6.78 -5.58
N ILE A 53 -4.98 5.65 -4.86
CA ILE A 53 -5.17 5.65 -3.39
C ILE A 53 -3.94 6.22 -2.68
N CYS A 54 -2.76 5.86 -3.17
CA CYS A 54 -1.47 6.43 -2.84
C CYS A 54 -0.53 6.29 -4.04
N GLU A 55 0.61 6.99 -4.00
CA GLU A 55 1.68 6.76 -4.98
C GLU A 55 2.32 5.38 -4.73
N VAL A 56 2.53 4.63 -5.82
CA VAL A 56 3.15 3.31 -5.77
C VAL A 56 4.33 3.28 -6.75
N ILE A 57 5.50 2.97 -6.22
CA ILE A 57 6.74 2.75 -6.97
C ILE A 57 7.02 1.26 -6.97
N PHE A 58 7.05 0.67 -8.16
CA PHE A 58 7.43 -0.73 -8.32
C PHE A 58 8.93 -0.85 -8.54
N PHE A 59 9.56 -1.82 -7.90
CA PHE A 59 10.93 -2.22 -8.21
C PHE A 59 10.96 -3.67 -8.68
N PHE A 60 11.74 -3.94 -9.73
CA PHE A 60 12.07 -5.30 -10.13
C PHE A 60 13.21 -5.80 -9.25
N GLY A 61 13.09 -7.01 -8.71
CA GLY A 61 14.07 -7.67 -7.84
C GLY A 61 15.39 -8.05 -8.51
N ILE A 62 15.97 -7.18 -9.32
CA ILE A 62 17.33 -7.30 -9.84
C ILE A 62 18.17 -6.21 -9.16
N LEU A 63 18.45 -6.37 -7.85
CA LEU A 63 19.66 -5.89 -7.16
C LEU A 63 19.58 -6.14 -5.64
N VAL A 64 19.36 -7.38 -5.21
CA VAL A 64 19.80 -7.79 -3.86
C VAL A 64 20.47 -9.15 -3.98
N CYS A 65 21.53 -9.19 -4.80
CA CYS A 65 22.58 -10.20 -4.71
C CYS A 65 23.88 -9.41 -4.49
N THR A 66 24.07 -8.93 -3.26
CA THR A 66 25.41 -8.66 -2.70
C THR A 66 25.88 -9.92 -2.01
#